data_AF-A0A924D4N5-F1
#
_entry.id   AF-A0A924D4N5-F1
#
_cell.length_a   1.000
_cell.length_b   1.000
_cell.length_c   1.000
_cell.angle_alpha   90.00
_cell.angle_beta   90.00
_cell.angle_gamma   90.00
#
_symmetry.space_group_name_H-M   'P 1'
#
loop_
_entity.id
_entity.type
_entity.pdbx_description
1 polymer ?
#
loop_
_entity_poly.entity_id
_entity_poly.type
_entity_poly.pdbx_seq_one_letter_code
_entity_poly.pdbx_strand_id
1 'polypeptide(L)' 'MSSSIIEINNIKKLSGYINYYGIKIDNYKIGLTLEENCVYLIEFQYRKDIYKKFS' A
#
# COMPACT_ATOMS: atom_id res chain seq x y z
N MET A 1 -17.19 -14.89 8.39
CA MET A 1 -16.08 -14.09 8.92
C MET A 1 -15.82 -12.95 7.95
N SER A 2 -15.76 -11.72 8.44
CA SER A 2 -15.42 -10.55 7.62
C SER A 2 -13.91 -10.38 7.68
N SER A 3 -13.20 -10.58 6.57
CA SER A 3 -11.76 -10.31 6.49
C SER A 3 -11.56 -8.84 6.18
N SER A 4 -11.17 -8.05 7.19
CA SER A 4 -10.90 -6.61 7.01
C SER A 4 -9.47 -6.39 6.51
N ILE A 5 -9.29 -5.47 5.57
CA ILE A 5 -7.96 -5.07 5.07
C ILE A 5 -7.03 -4.60 6.21
N ILE A 6 -7.59 -4.09 7.30
CA ILE A 6 -6.87 -3.56 8.47
C ILE A 6 -6.16 -4.68 9.24
N GLU A 7 -6.59 -5.92 9.08
CA GLU A 7 -5.99 -7.11 9.71
C GLU A 7 -4.71 -7.56 8.98
N ILE A 8 -4.41 -7.00 7.80
CA ILE A 8 -3.19 -7.31 7.06
C ILE A 8 -1.99 -6.75 7.81
N ASN A 9 -1.05 -7.61 8.17
CA ASN A 9 0.19 -7.22 8.84
C ASN A 9 0.93 -6.12 8.05
N ASN A 10 1.45 -5.13 8.77
CA ASN A 10 2.21 -4.00 8.23
C ASN A 10 1.43 -3.08 7.28
N ILE A 11 0.09 -3.19 7.22
CA ILE A 11 -0.74 -2.20 6.52
C ILE A 11 -0.80 -0.89 7.31
N LYS A 12 -0.74 0.23 6.60
CA LYS A 12 -0.92 1.58 7.15
C LYS A 12 -1.79 2.40 6.23
N LYS A 13 -2.83 3.03 6.79
CA LYS A 13 -3.60 4.05 6.05
C LYS A 13 -2.69 5.27 5.79
N LEU A 14 -2.72 5.79 4.57
CA LEU A 14 -1.96 6.99 4.21
C LEU A 14 -2.65 8.23 4.78
N SER A 15 -1.90 9.09 5.46
CA SER A 15 -2.41 10.36 5.99
C SER A 15 -2.79 11.30 4.86
N GLY A 16 -3.95 11.96 4.96
CA GLY A 16 -4.46 12.89 3.94
C GLY A 16 -5.20 12.22 2.78
N TYR A 17 -5.34 10.88 2.80
CA TYR A 17 -6.07 10.12 1.78
C TYR A 17 -7.21 9.32 2.41
N ILE A 18 -8.35 9.25 1.72
CA ILE A 18 -9.57 8.63 2.25
C ILE A 18 -9.45 7.11 2.26
N ASN A 19 -9.05 6.50 1.13
CA ASN A 19 -9.07 5.05 0.92
C ASN A 19 -7.72 4.47 0.47
N TYR A 20 -6.61 5.13 0.80
CA TYR A 20 -5.28 4.68 0.38
C TYR A 20 -4.52 4.05 1.53
N TYR A 21 -3.82 2.96 1.21
CA TYR A 21 -3.08 2.15 2.16
C TYR A 21 -1.71 1.81 1.60
N GLY A 22 -0.71 1.78 2.48
CA GLY A 22 0.63 1.29 2.19
C GLY A 22 0.91 0.03 2.98
N ILE A 23 1.48 -0.98 2.33
CA ILE A 23 2.03 -2.16 3.01
C ILE A 23 3.54 -2.17 2.80
N LYS A 24 4.27 -2.35 3.91
CA LYS A 24 5.73 -2.54 3.87
C LYS A 24 6.03 -4.03 4.03
N ILE A 25 6.68 -4.62 3.04
CA ILE A 25 7.14 -6.02 3.07
C ILE A 25 8.64 -6.00 2.79
N ASP A 26 9.46 -6.12 3.84
CA ASP A 26 10.91 -6.03 3.76
C ASP A 26 11.40 -4.79 2.99
N ASN A 27 11.89 -5.02 1.77
CA ASN A 27 12.40 -4.01 0.86
C ASN A 27 11.35 -3.55 -0.16
N TYR A 28 10.12 -4.03 -0.11
CA TYR A 28 9.05 -3.64 -1.01
C TYR A 28 8.05 -2.73 -0.31
N LYS A 29 7.55 -1.77 -1.08
CA LYS A 29 6.41 -0.93 -0.73
C LYS A 29 5.30 -1.23 -1.72
N ILE A 30 4.14 -1.58 -1.17
CA ILE A 30 2.91 -1.80 -1.91
C ILE A 30 1.96 -0.64 -1.59
N GLY A 31 1.38 -0.04 -2.62
CA GLY A 31 0.26 0.90 -2.50
C GLY A 31 -1.04 0.21 -2.90
N LEU A 32 -2.07 0.37 -2.08
CA LEU A 32 -3.42 -0.11 -2.34
C LEU A 32 -4.41 1.06 -2.27
N THR A 33 -5.45 1.02 -3.09
CA THR A 33 -6.67 1.82 -2.90
C THR A 33 -7.90 0.94 -2.83
N LEU A 34 -8.87 1.36 -2.02
CA LEU A 34 -10.18 0.72 -1.90
C LEU A 34 -11.22 1.58 -2.60
N GLU A 35 -11.89 1.01 -3.59
CA GLU A 35 -13.08 1.61 -4.19
C GLU A 35 -14.19 0.59 -4.20
N GLU A 36 -15.32 0.96 -3.59
CA GLU A 36 -16.46 0.07 -3.36
C GLU A 36 -16.04 -1.20 -2.61
N ASN A 37 -16.12 -2.36 -3.27
CA ASN A 37 -15.70 -3.68 -2.76
C ASN A 37 -14.43 -4.21 -3.45
N CYS A 38 -13.70 -3.34 -4.17
CA CYS A 38 -12.51 -3.72 -4.90
C CYS A 38 -11.24 -3.19 -4.22
N VAL A 39 -10.21 -4.04 -4.20
CA VAL A 39 -8.85 -3.67 -3.79
C VAL A 39 -8.01 -3.50 -5.05
N TYR A 40 -7.51 -2.30 -5.29
CA TYR A 40 -6.64 -2.01 -6.43
C TYR A 40 -5.19 -1.90 -5.98
N LEU A 41 -4.31 -2.63 -6.66
CA LEU A 41 -2.86 -2.49 -6.52
C LEU A 41 -2.40 -1.31 -7.39
N ILE A 42 -1.99 -0.21 -6.76
CA ILE A 42 -1.60 1.03 -7.46
C ILE A 42 -0.10 1.26 -7.53
N GLU A 43 0.67 0.65 -6.62
CA GLU A 43 2.13 0.79 -6.57
C GLU A 43 2.76 -0.52 -6.09
N PHE A 44 3.80 -0.98 -6.77
CA PHE A 44 4.67 -2.05 -6.31
C PHE A 44 6.11 -1.68 -6.62
N GLN A 45 6.86 -1.30 -5.58
CA GLN A 45 8.22 -0.77 -5.76
C GLN A 45 9.19 -1.38 -4.77
N TYR A 46 10.39 -1.67 -5.24
CA TYR A 46 11.52 -2.02 -4.40
C TYR A 46 12.19 -0.74 -3.86
N ARG A 47 12.56 -0.73 -2.58
CA ARG A 47 13.06 0.44 -1.83
C ARG A 47 14.28 1.07 -2.49
N LYS A 48 15.15 0.28 -3.11
CA LYS A 48 16.32 0.82 -3.84
C LYS A 48 15.93 1.52 -5.13
N ASP A 49 14.82 1.14 -5.76
CA ASP A 49 14.36 1.74 -7.02
C ASP A 49 13.62 3.07 -6.80
N ILE A 50 13.10 3.31 -5.59
CA ILE A 50 12.53 4.61 -5.20
C ILE A 50 13.58 5.72 -5.31
N TYR A 51 14.82 5.44 -4.91
CA TYR A 51 15.92 6.40 -4.96
C TYR A 51 16.45 6.64 -6.38
N LYS A 52 16.13 5.78 -7.36
CA LYS A 52 16.58 5.93 -8.75
C LYS A 52 15.76 6.93 -9.56
N LYS A 53 14.58 7.33 -9.08
CA LYS A 53 13.73 8.32 -9.77
C LYS A 53 14.12 9.78 -9.52
N PHE A 54 15.09 10.04 -8.66
CA PHE A 54 15.51 11.39 -8.26
C PHE A 54 16.98 11.70 -8.62
N SER A 55 17.56 10.99 -9.59
CA SER A 55 18.89 11.25 -10.16
C SER A 55 18.80 12.06 -11.45
#